data_AF-A0A3P7FYL8-F1
#
_entry.id   AF-A0A3P7FYL8-F1
#
_cell.length_a   1.000
_cell.length_b   1.000
_cell.length_c   1.000
_cell.angle_alpha   90.00
_cell.angle_beta   90.00
_cell.angle_gamma   90.00
#
_symmetry.space_group_name_H-M   'P 1'
#
loop_
_entity.id
_entity.type
_entity.pdbx_description
1 polymer ?
#
loop_
_entity_poly.entity_id
_entity_poly.type
_entity_poly.pdbx_seq_one_letter_code
_entity_poly.pdbx_strand_id
1 'polypeptide(L)'
;MALQALAAYAARVYSPQLNISIMIMNGADKQNFEVTADNAMVLQSYQLTNLDKGLELNAQGNGIVLAQLQYSYHRTTMRDDVPFYCTKEVRELHSGNRLQLDLCCNYTKLDSRSNMAVAEIDALSGFRFDGDQLNDLMDISDLQRAELDNEDTRMNLYFNPIGSTPVCLSLYTDMVYQISEQKPAQVVLFDYYDPEQQVKTTYTAKQTRSLQDACPECWPAVEANEKSTGILSVRAEASSTISGTKLHVIILF
;
A
#
# COMPACT_ATOMS: atom_id res chain seq x y z
N MET A 1 8.36 -22.88 2.55
CA MET A 1 8.27 -24.19 1.87
C MET A 1 8.19 -24.10 0.35
N ALA A 2 7.38 -23.19 -0.23
CA ALA A 2 7.20 -23.10 -1.69
C ALA A 2 8.52 -22.97 -2.48
N LEU A 3 9.41 -22.05 -2.09
CA LEU A 3 10.70 -21.86 -2.75
C LEU A 3 11.62 -23.09 -2.69
N GLN A 4 11.58 -23.86 -1.59
CA GLN A 4 12.37 -25.08 -1.47
C GLN A 4 11.87 -26.16 -2.43
N ALA A 5 10.55 -26.32 -2.57
CA ALA A 5 9.96 -27.24 -3.53
C ALA A 5 10.30 -26.84 -4.98
N LEU A 6 10.22 -25.54 -5.29
CA LEU A 6 10.58 -25.02 -6.61
C LEU A 6 12.06 -25.23 -6.92
N ALA A 7 12.96 -25.01 -5.95
CA ALA A 7 14.39 -25.25 -6.11
C ALA A 7 14.70 -26.74 -6.34
N ALA A 8 14.04 -27.63 -5.59
CA ALA A 8 14.20 -29.08 -5.76
C ALA A 8 13.68 -29.55 -7.14
N TYR A 9 12.58 -28.96 -7.62
CA TYR A 9 12.07 -29.20 -8.96
C TYR A 9 13.04 -28.68 -10.03
N ALA A 10 13.50 -27.43 -9.91
CA ALA A 10 14.45 -26.80 -10.83
C ALA A 10 15.72 -27.63 -10.99
N ALA A 11 16.27 -28.16 -9.88
CA ALA A 11 17.44 -29.04 -9.90
C ALA A 11 17.23 -30.35 -10.69
N ARG A 12 15.98 -30.79 -10.88
CA ARG A 12 15.65 -32.00 -11.67
C ARG A 12 15.39 -31.73 -13.14
N VAL A 13 14.94 -30.52 -13.46
CA VAL A 13 14.49 -30.16 -14.82
C VAL A 13 15.48 -29.25 -15.56
N TYR A 14 16.48 -28.72 -14.85
CA TYR A 14 17.52 -27.88 -15.44
C TYR A 14 18.24 -28.59 -16.60
N SER A 15 18.35 -27.89 -17.73
CA SER A 15 19.13 -28.32 -18.89
C SER A 15 20.23 -27.29 -19.16
N PRO A 16 21.49 -27.70 -19.32
CA PRO A 16 22.58 -26.78 -19.67
C PRO A 16 22.44 -26.21 -21.10
N GLN A 17 21.61 -26.82 -21.95
CA GLN A 17 21.34 -26.36 -23.31
C GLN A 17 20.08 -25.50 -23.33
N LEU A 18 20.19 -24.29 -22.79
CA LEU A 18 19.12 -23.29 -22.80
C LEU A 18 19.19 -22.46 -24.09
N ASN A 19 18.15 -22.56 -24.91
CA ASN A 19 17.94 -21.75 -26.11
C ASN A 19 16.43 -21.65 -26.39
N ILE A 20 15.81 -20.58 -25.90
CA ILE A 20 14.36 -20.33 -26.05
C ILE A 20 14.12 -18.94 -26.61
N SER A 21 13.33 -18.86 -27.68
CA SER A 21 12.77 -17.64 -28.21
C SER A 21 11.33 -17.48 -27.71
N ILE A 22 11.00 -16.36 -27.07
CA ILE A 22 9.67 -16.02 -26.57
C ILE A 22 9.18 -14.78 -27.29
N MET A 23 8.10 -14.92 -28.05
CA MET A 23 7.41 -13.83 -28.72
C MET A 23 6.17 -13.43 -27.92
N ILE A 24 6.14 -12.17 -27.50
CA ILE A 24 5.03 -11.52 -26.82
C ILE A 24 4.27 -10.66 -27.82
N MET A 25 2.96 -10.85 -27.92
CA MET A 25 2.09 -10.02 -28.75
C MET A 25 1.01 -9.36 -27.90
N ASN A 26 0.89 -8.04 -28.00
CA ASN A 26 -0.12 -7.24 -27.30
C ASN A 26 -0.72 -6.21 -28.27
N GLY A 27 -1.69 -6.66 -29.07
CA GLY A 27 -2.25 -5.86 -30.17
C GLY A 27 -1.28 -5.77 -31.35
N ALA A 28 -0.90 -4.55 -31.75
CA ALA A 28 0.08 -4.34 -32.82
C ALA A 28 1.53 -4.52 -32.34
N ASP A 29 1.74 -4.43 -31.03
CA ASP A 29 3.07 -4.49 -30.43
C ASP A 29 3.56 -5.94 -30.32
N LYS A 30 4.80 -6.15 -30.75
CA LYS A 30 5.48 -7.44 -30.71
C LYS A 30 6.83 -7.26 -30.04
N GLN A 31 7.12 -8.10 -29.05
CA GLN A 31 8.41 -8.13 -28.38
C GLN A 31 8.96 -9.55 -28.39
N ASN A 32 10.20 -9.73 -28.85
CA ASN A 32 10.89 -11.01 -28.80
C ASN A 32 11.93 -10.99 -27.68
N PHE A 33 12.02 -12.09 -26.95
CA PHE A 33 13.04 -12.39 -25.97
C PHE A 33 13.79 -13.64 -26.40
N GLU A 34 15.10 -13.53 -26.54
CA GLU A 34 15.97 -14.67 -26.77
C GLU A 34 16.68 -15.01 -25.47
N VAL A 35 16.51 -16.24 -25.01
CA VAL A 35 17.04 -16.74 -23.75
C VAL A 35 18.08 -17.80 -24.05
N THR A 36 19.33 -17.54 -23.70
CA THR A 36 20.47 -18.44 -23.83
C THR A 36 21.14 -18.65 -22.48
N ALA A 37 22.03 -19.64 -22.36
CA ALA A 37 22.79 -19.87 -21.12
C ALA A 37 23.56 -18.63 -20.63
N ASP A 38 23.95 -17.71 -21.53
CA ASP A 38 24.70 -16.50 -21.19
C ASP A 38 23.84 -15.40 -20.54
N ASN A 39 22.55 -15.35 -20.87
CA ASN A 39 21.61 -14.35 -20.32
C ASN A 39 20.54 -14.95 -19.40
N ALA A 40 20.64 -16.25 -19.12
CA ALA A 40 19.75 -17.02 -18.24
C ALA A 40 19.73 -16.56 -16.77
N MET A 41 20.44 -15.52 -16.37
CA MET A 41 20.31 -14.94 -15.02
C MET A 41 19.96 -13.44 -15.07
N VAL A 42 19.79 -12.89 -16.27
CA VAL A 42 19.57 -11.47 -16.50
C VAL A 42 18.08 -11.21 -16.67
N LEU A 43 17.51 -10.44 -15.75
CA LEU A 43 16.10 -10.05 -15.80
C LEU A 43 15.72 -9.48 -17.18
N GLN A 44 14.74 -10.11 -17.82
CA GLN A 44 14.13 -9.61 -19.05
C GLN A 44 12.72 -9.11 -18.71
N SER A 45 12.41 -7.86 -19.06
CA SER A 45 11.08 -7.30 -18.80
C SER A 45 10.53 -6.50 -19.97
N TYR A 46 9.22 -6.56 -20.13
CA TYR A 46 8.49 -5.79 -21.13
C TYR A 46 7.27 -5.13 -20.51
N GLN A 47 7.14 -3.82 -20.68
CA GLN A 47 5.96 -3.06 -20.27
C GLN A 47 4.93 -3.10 -21.38
N LEU A 48 3.72 -3.58 -21.06
CA LEU A 48 2.62 -3.59 -22.01
C LEU A 48 2.09 -2.16 -22.24
N THR A 49 1.80 -1.86 -23.49
CA THR A 49 1.26 -0.59 -23.98
C THR A 49 -0.25 -0.63 -24.10
N ASN A 50 -0.82 -1.75 -24.58
CA ASN A 50 -2.25 -1.91 -24.84
C ASN A 50 -2.91 -2.79 -23.79
N LEU A 51 -3.33 -2.18 -22.68
CA LEU A 51 -3.98 -2.89 -21.57
C LEU A 51 -5.36 -3.46 -21.91
N ASP A 52 -6.01 -2.92 -22.95
CA ASP A 52 -7.33 -3.38 -23.43
C ASP A 52 -7.24 -4.55 -24.42
N LYS A 53 -6.04 -4.96 -24.82
CA LYS A 53 -5.82 -6.06 -25.75
C LYS A 53 -5.34 -7.30 -25.03
N GLY A 54 -5.71 -8.46 -25.57
CA GLY A 54 -5.18 -9.74 -25.12
C GLY A 54 -3.65 -9.79 -25.21
N LEU A 55 -3.07 -10.64 -24.37
CA LEU A 55 -1.64 -10.95 -24.37
C LEU A 55 -1.46 -12.37 -24.91
N GLU A 56 -0.71 -12.52 -25.99
CA GLU A 56 -0.32 -13.83 -26.54
C GLU A 56 1.17 -14.05 -26.32
N LEU A 57 1.53 -15.23 -25.81
CA LEU A 57 2.90 -15.64 -25.52
C LEU A 57 3.20 -16.93 -26.29
N ASN A 58 4.14 -16.87 -27.23
CA ASN A 58 4.60 -18.02 -28.00
C ASN A 58 6.06 -18.30 -27.69
N ALA A 59 6.36 -19.47 -27.13
CA ALA A 59 7.71 -19.91 -26.82
C ALA A 59 8.14 -21.04 -27.76
N GLN A 60 9.36 -20.97 -28.29
CA GLN A 60 9.95 -21.99 -29.16
C GLN A 60 11.41 -22.23 -28.75
N GLY A 61 11.85 -23.49 -28.75
CA GLY A 61 13.23 -23.85 -28.42
C GLY A 61 13.35 -24.96 -27.37
N ASN A 62 14.48 -25.00 -26.68
CA ASN A 62 14.79 -25.99 -25.65
C ASN A 62 15.20 -25.31 -24.33
N GLY A 63 14.55 -25.68 -23.24
CA GLY A 63 14.82 -25.11 -21.93
C GLY A 63 13.55 -24.96 -21.08
N ILE A 64 13.70 -24.23 -19.97
CA ILE A 64 12.60 -23.86 -19.08
C ILE A 64 12.74 -22.38 -18.78
N VAL A 65 11.61 -21.67 -18.82
CA VAL A 65 11.54 -20.25 -18.54
C VAL A 65 10.31 -19.96 -17.68
N LEU A 66 10.45 -19.10 -16.68
CA LEU A 66 9.36 -18.61 -15.87
C LEU A 66 8.91 -17.24 -16.37
N ALA A 67 7.78 -17.19 -17.07
CA ALA A 67 7.13 -15.93 -17.45
C ALA A 67 6.09 -15.53 -16.40
N GLN A 68 6.19 -14.31 -15.88
CA GLN A 68 5.28 -13.76 -14.88
C GLN A 68 4.63 -12.49 -15.42
N LEU A 69 3.32 -12.34 -15.18
CA LEU A 69 2.62 -11.10 -15.44
C LEU A 69 2.38 -10.36 -14.12
N GLN A 70 2.97 -9.17 -14.00
CA GLN A 70 2.81 -8.32 -12.83
C GLN A 70 1.90 -7.15 -13.18
N TYR A 71 0.97 -6.83 -12.27
CA TYR A 71 0.06 -5.70 -12.41
C TYR A 71 -0.03 -4.93 -11.10
N SER A 72 -0.09 -3.60 -11.19
CA SER A 72 -0.36 -2.72 -10.07
C SER A 72 -1.58 -1.87 -10.37
N TYR A 73 -2.44 -1.62 -9.39
CA TYR A 73 -3.68 -0.88 -9.57
C TYR A 73 -4.11 -0.20 -8.28
N HIS A 74 -4.87 0.88 -8.40
CA HIS A 74 -5.45 1.59 -7.25
C HIS A 74 -6.91 1.17 -7.08
N ARG A 75 -7.31 0.93 -5.83
CA ARG A 75 -8.69 0.65 -5.46
C ARG A 75 -9.17 1.66 -4.44
N THR A 76 -10.41 2.10 -4.59
CA THR A 76 -11.09 2.97 -3.63
C THR A 76 -12.00 2.18 -2.68
N THR A 77 -12.38 0.96 -3.04
CA THR A 77 -13.26 0.09 -2.23
C THR A 77 -12.46 -1.01 -1.53
N MET A 78 -12.71 -1.15 -0.23
CA MET A 78 -12.19 -2.23 0.59
C MET A 78 -13.15 -3.44 0.52
N ARG A 79 -12.65 -4.65 0.80
CA ARG A 79 -13.52 -5.82 0.99
C ARG A 79 -14.13 -5.70 2.38
N ASP A 80 -15.45 -5.79 2.47
CA ASP A 80 -16.17 -5.69 3.74
C ASP A 80 -16.32 -7.05 4.46
N ASP A 81 -16.15 -8.16 3.74
CA ASP A 81 -16.35 -9.52 4.25
C ASP A 81 -15.03 -10.16 4.71
N VAL A 82 -14.48 -9.63 5.79
CA VAL A 82 -13.23 -10.09 6.39
C VAL A 82 -13.38 -10.21 7.91
N PRO A 83 -12.70 -11.15 8.54
CA PRO A 83 -12.95 -11.50 9.93
C PRO A 83 -12.32 -10.56 10.95
N PHE A 84 -12.07 -9.30 10.59
CA PHE A 84 -11.58 -8.27 11.49
C PHE A 84 -12.53 -7.07 11.48
N TYR A 85 -12.81 -6.53 12.66
CA TYR A 85 -13.57 -5.30 12.81
C TYR A 85 -12.79 -4.33 13.68
N CYS A 86 -12.65 -3.08 13.23
CA CYS A 86 -11.93 -2.04 13.94
C CYS A 86 -12.74 -0.76 14.00
N THR A 87 -12.85 -0.18 15.20
CA THR A 87 -13.33 1.18 15.41
C THR A 87 -12.16 2.12 15.62
N LYS A 88 -12.29 3.35 15.14
CA LYS A 88 -11.27 4.40 15.21
C LYS A 88 -11.89 5.70 15.68
N GLU A 89 -11.20 6.42 16.56
CA GLU A 89 -11.55 7.78 16.96
C GLU A 89 -10.31 8.66 16.90
N VAL A 90 -10.44 9.86 16.32
CA VAL A 90 -9.35 10.84 16.22
C VAL A 90 -9.66 12.02 17.11
N ARG A 91 -8.76 12.28 18.07
CA ARG A 91 -8.79 13.42 18.98
C ARG A 91 -7.63 14.36 18.67
N GLU A 92 -7.93 15.65 18.60
CA GLU A 92 -6.94 16.69 18.34
C GLU A 92 -6.52 17.34 19.66
N LEU A 93 -5.22 17.32 19.93
CA LEU A 93 -4.58 17.88 21.11
C LEU A 93 -3.70 19.07 20.67
N HIS A 94 -3.39 19.97 21.62
CA HIS A 94 -2.51 21.12 21.36
C HIS A 94 -2.88 21.92 20.10
N SER A 95 -4.16 22.28 19.96
CA SER A 95 -4.68 23.02 18.80
C SER A 95 -4.44 22.32 17.45
N GLY A 96 -4.49 20.98 17.45
CA GLY A 96 -4.31 20.15 16.25
C GLY A 96 -2.86 19.90 15.86
N ASN A 97 -1.89 20.32 16.67
CA ASN A 97 -0.48 19.99 16.45
C ASN A 97 -0.11 18.58 16.94
N ARG A 98 -0.94 17.96 17.77
CA ARG A 98 -0.81 16.56 18.19
C ARG A 98 -2.13 15.83 17.96
N LEU A 99 -2.08 14.65 17.37
CA LEU A 99 -3.26 13.81 17.16
C LEU A 99 -3.15 12.56 18.01
N GLN A 100 -4.27 12.19 18.63
CA GLN A 100 -4.46 10.91 19.28
C GLN A 100 -5.43 10.08 18.44
N LEU A 101 -4.96 8.92 17.97
CA LEU A 101 -5.75 7.92 17.27
C LEU A 101 -6.03 6.77 18.23
N ASP A 102 -7.28 6.66 18.66
CA ASP A 102 -7.77 5.53 19.46
C ASP A 102 -8.28 4.45 18.51
N LEU A 103 -7.70 3.26 18.57
CA LEU A 103 -8.02 2.13 17.71
C LEU A 103 -8.43 0.95 18.59
N CYS A 104 -9.60 0.36 18.33
CA CYS A 104 -10.05 -0.88 18.96
C CYS A 104 -10.38 -1.90 17.89
N CYS A 105 -9.77 -3.08 17.95
CA CYS A 105 -9.93 -4.13 16.95
C CYS A 105 -10.26 -5.47 17.56
N ASN A 106 -11.13 -6.25 16.93
CA ASN A 106 -11.45 -7.63 17.29
C ASN A 106 -11.58 -8.55 16.07
N TYR A 107 -11.53 -9.85 16.32
CA TYR A 107 -11.76 -10.89 15.34
C TYR A 107 -13.23 -11.33 15.38
N THR A 108 -13.90 -11.34 14.23
CA THR A 108 -15.36 -11.48 14.15
C THR A 108 -15.84 -12.91 13.89
N LYS A 109 -14.95 -13.87 13.58
CA LYS A 109 -15.37 -15.28 13.47
C LYS A 109 -15.71 -15.83 14.86
N LEU A 110 -16.88 -16.48 14.94
CA LEU A 110 -17.38 -17.10 16.15
C LEU A 110 -16.42 -18.19 16.66
N ASP A 111 -16.16 -18.19 17.98
CA ASP A 111 -15.33 -19.19 18.69
C ASP A 111 -13.94 -19.42 18.10
N SER A 112 -13.39 -18.43 17.41
CA SER A 112 -12.05 -18.48 16.81
C SER A 112 -11.25 -17.24 17.19
N ARG A 113 -9.93 -17.36 17.07
CA ARG A 113 -8.99 -16.23 17.08
C ARG A 113 -8.32 -16.16 15.71
N SER A 114 -7.72 -15.02 15.38
CA SER A 114 -6.74 -14.96 14.29
C SER A 114 -5.48 -15.77 14.67
N ASN A 115 -4.53 -15.88 13.75
CA ASN A 115 -3.14 -16.14 14.12
C ASN A 115 -2.50 -14.84 14.64
N MET A 116 -1.17 -14.74 14.59
CA MET A 116 -0.50 -13.44 14.79
C MET A 116 -1.06 -12.42 13.81
N ALA A 117 -1.49 -11.26 14.32
CA ALA A 117 -2.03 -10.19 13.49
C ALA A 117 -1.05 -9.02 13.46
N VAL A 118 -1.01 -8.29 12.35
CA VAL A 118 -0.16 -7.10 12.18
C VAL A 118 -1.05 -5.93 11.81
N ALA A 119 -0.91 -4.82 12.53
CA ALA A 119 -1.46 -3.54 12.10
C ALA A 119 -0.35 -2.64 11.55
N GLU A 120 -0.55 -2.17 10.34
CA GLU A 120 0.26 -1.13 9.70
C GLU A 120 -0.56 0.17 9.71
N ILE A 121 -0.03 1.21 10.35
CA ILE A 121 -0.68 2.50 10.48
C ILE A 121 0.23 3.57 9.91
N ASP A 122 -0.24 4.26 8.88
CA ASP A 122 0.43 5.45 8.35
C ASP A 122 0.03 6.67 9.17
N ALA A 123 0.97 7.57 9.42
CA ALA A 123 0.70 8.91 9.89
C ALA A 123 0.07 9.76 8.78
N LEU A 124 -0.70 10.78 9.16
CA LEU A 124 -1.14 11.80 8.23
C LEU A 124 0.06 12.58 7.67
N SER A 125 0.02 12.98 6.39
CA SER A 125 1.14 13.69 5.77
C SER A 125 1.50 14.97 6.55
N GLY A 126 2.76 15.08 6.98
CA GLY A 126 3.21 16.19 7.84
C GLY A 126 3.21 15.87 9.33
N PHE A 127 2.75 14.69 9.74
CA PHE A 127 2.83 14.18 11.11
C PHE A 127 3.83 13.02 11.21
N ARG A 128 4.40 12.84 12.39
CA ARG A 128 5.23 11.68 12.77
C ARG A 128 4.72 11.08 14.07
N PHE A 129 4.89 9.79 14.28
CA PHE A 129 4.58 9.13 15.53
C PHE A 129 5.52 9.59 16.65
N ASP A 130 4.97 9.73 17.85
CA ASP A 130 5.75 9.99 19.04
C ASP A 130 6.39 8.68 19.53
N GLY A 131 7.68 8.52 19.25
CA GLY A 131 8.45 7.34 19.65
C GLY A 131 8.57 7.13 21.16
N ASP A 132 8.44 8.20 21.95
CA ASP A 132 8.53 8.09 23.42
C ASP A 132 7.29 7.38 24.00
N GLN A 133 6.14 7.47 23.31
CA GLN A 133 4.88 6.81 23.67
C GLN A 133 4.81 5.33 23.25
N LEU A 134 5.81 4.83 22.51
CA LEU A 134 5.84 3.43 22.06
C LEU A 134 5.93 2.45 23.24
N ASN A 135 6.61 2.85 24.32
CA ASN A 135 6.76 2.02 25.52
C ASN A 135 5.43 1.79 26.23
N ASP A 136 4.55 2.78 26.24
CA ASP A 136 3.22 2.70 26.88
C ASP A 136 2.33 1.65 26.19
N LEU A 137 2.59 1.36 24.90
CA LEU A 137 1.87 0.31 24.17
C LEU A 137 2.27 -1.10 24.61
N MET A 138 3.49 -1.29 25.14
CA MET A 138 4.00 -2.61 25.54
C MET A 138 3.29 -3.16 26.78
N ASP A 139 2.56 -2.32 27.52
CA ASP A 139 1.73 -2.74 28.65
C ASP A 139 0.44 -3.47 28.22
N ILE A 140 0.10 -3.44 26.92
CA ILE A 140 -1.07 -4.11 26.36
C ILE A 140 -0.76 -5.60 26.19
N SER A 141 -1.44 -6.48 26.94
CA SER A 141 -1.12 -7.92 27.00
C SER A 141 -1.14 -8.65 25.66
N ASP A 142 -2.00 -8.22 24.73
CA ASP A 142 -2.11 -8.83 23.39
C ASP A 142 -1.17 -8.20 22.35
N LEU A 143 -0.41 -7.14 22.70
CA LEU A 143 0.61 -6.55 21.82
C LEU A 143 1.99 -7.14 22.15
N GLN A 144 2.61 -7.77 21.17
CA GLN A 144 3.93 -8.40 21.31
C GLN A 144 5.07 -7.43 20.98
N ARG A 145 4.87 -6.55 20.00
CA ARG A 145 5.90 -5.64 19.50
C ARG A 145 5.26 -4.43 18.81
N ALA A 146 5.94 -3.30 18.90
CA ALA A 146 5.62 -2.09 18.16
C ALA A 146 6.93 -1.54 17.57
N GLU A 147 6.90 -1.11 16.31
CA GLU A 147 8.05 -0.61 15.57
C GLU A 147 7.65 0.61 14.75
N LEU A 148 8.59 1.55 14.59
CA LEU A 148 8.46 2.69 13.69
C LEU A 148 9.29 2.44 12.43
N ASP A 149 8.74 2.85 11.29
CA ASP A 149 9.34 2.74 9.97
C ASP A 149 9.11 4.04 9.17
N ASN A 150 9.77 4.19 8.02
CA ASN A 150 9.67 5.35 7.13
C ASN A 150 9.86 6.69 7.86
N GLU A 151 10.95 6.86 8.62
CA GLU A 151 11.22 8.08 9.41
C GLU A 151 10.07 8.45 10.36
N ASP A 152 9.58 7.46 11.12
CA ASP A 152 8.50 7.59 12.10
C ASP A 152 7.15 8.01 11.50
N THR A 153 6.96 7.84 10.19
CA THR A 153 5.68 8.11 9.50
C THR A 153 4.82 6.84 9.35
N ARG A 154 5.36 5.67 9.68
CA ARG A 154 4.62 4.41 9.73
C ARG A 154 4.87 3.71 11.06
N MET A 155 3.82 3.17 11.66
CA MET A 155 3.90 2.31 12.83
C MET A 155 3.41 0.90 12.49
N ASN A 156 4.21 -0.09 12.85
CA ASN A 156 3.90 -1.51 12.70
C ASN A 156 3.68 -2.13 14.09
N LEU A 157 2.51 -2.68 14.33
CA LEU A 157 2.10 -3.29 15.59
C LEU A 157 1.86 -4.79 15.38
N TYR A 158 2.49 -5.62 16.22
CA TYR A 158 2.41 -7.07 16.15
C TYR A 158 1.62 -7.59 17.33
N PHE A 159 0.49 -8.24 17.07
CA PHE A 159 -0.41 -8.76 18.08
C PHE A 159 -0.28 -10.28 18.19
N ASN A 160 -0.40 -10.78 19.40
CA ASN A 160 -0.83 -12.15 19.65
C ASN A 160 -2.21 -12.40 18.99
N PRO A 161 -2.63 -13.65 18.79
CA PRO A 161 -3.96 -14.01 18.29
C PRO A 161 -5.09 -13.12 18.80
N ILE A 162 -5.70 -12.30 17.94
CA ILE A 162 -6.81 -11.43 18.33
C ILE A 162 -8.08 -12.28 18.36
N GLY A 163 -8.84 -12.20 19.46
CA GLY A 163 -10.11 -12.89 19.63
C GLY A 163 -11.31 -11.97 19.47
N SER A 164 -12.46 -12.44 19.94
CA SER A 164 -13.70 -11.66 19.96
C SER A 164 -13.65 -10.45 20.91
N THR A 165 -12.84 -10.52 21.97
CA THR A 165 -12.59 -9.41 22.89
C THR A 165 -11.74 -8.35 22.19
N PRO A 166 -12.21 -7.09 22.08
CA PRO A 166 -11.46 -6.03 21.42
C PRO A 166 -10.16 -5.68 22.15
N VAL A 167 -9.08 -5.55 21.37
CA VAL A 167 -7.81 -4.97 21.81
C VAL A 167 -7.82 -3.50 21.44
N CYS A 168 -7.68 -2.62 22.44
CA CYS A 168 -7.73 -1.17 22.28
C CYS A 168 -6.38 -0.54 22.60
N LEU A 169 -5.99 0.46 21.80
CA LEU A 169 -4.75 1.19 21.94
C LEU A 169 -4.91 2.65 21.50
N SER A 170 -4.04 3.51 22.02
CA SER A 170 -3.98 4.93 21.67
C SER A 170 -2.62 5.26 21.08
N LEU A 171 -2.60 5.77 19.85
CA LEU A 171 -1.39 6.19 19.15
C LEU A 171 -1.32 7.72 19.11
N TYR A 172 -0.13 8.27 19.32
CA TYR A 172 0.09 9.70 19.25
C TYR A 172 0.99 10.07 18.08
N THR A 173 0.62 11.14 17.38
CA THR A 173 1.43 11.72 16.32
C THR A 173 1.55 13.22 16.53
N ASP A 174 2.72 13.79 16.26
CA ASP A 174 3.00 15.21 16.33
C ASP A 174 3.25 15.78 14.94
N MET A 175 2.76 16.99 14.70
CA MET A 175 2.95 17.69 13.44
C MET A 175 4.38 18.22 13.32
N VAL A 176 5.03 17.85 12.22
CA VAL A 176 6.38 18.31 11.84
C VAL A 176 6.31 19.34 10.71
N TYR A 177 5.37 19.15 9.78
CA TYR A 177 5.16 20.06 8.63
C TYR A 177 3.69 20.39 8.49
N GLN A 178 3.40 21.65 8.13
CA GLN A 178 2.05 22.06 7.81
C GLN A 178 1.72 21.67 6.37
N ILE A 179 0.67 20.88 6.20
CA ILE A 179 0.19 20.41 4.89
C ILE A 179 -1.26 20.86 4.68
N SER A 180 -1.51 21.52 3.56
CA SER A 180 -2.86 21.82 3.07
C SER A 180 -3.41 20.68 2.22
N GLU A 181 -4.74 20.55 2.14
CA GLU A 181 -5.42 19.51 1.34
C GLU A 181 -4.97 18.07 1.62
N GLN A 182 -4.67 17.79 2.89
CA GLN A 182 -4.19 16.49 3.36
C GLN A 182 -5.20 15.38 3.02
N LYS A 183 -4.69 14.28 2.46
CA LYS A 183 -5.47 13.07 2.18
C LYS A 183 -5.59 12.20 3.44
N PRO A 184 -6.64 11.36 3.55
CA PRO A 184 -6.75 10.40 4.64
C PRO A 184 -5.54 9.47 4.72
N ALA A 185 -5.07 9.19 5.93
CA ALA A 185 -4.04 8.18 6.20
C ALA A 185 -4.66 6.79 6.35
N GLN A 186 -3.88 5.73 6.09
CA GLN A 186 -4.35 4.36 6.08
C GLN A 186 -4.04 3.62 7.39
N VAL A 187 -4.95 2.74 7.78
CA VAL A 187 -4.80 1.73 8.84
C VAL A 187 -5.17 0.39 8.21
N VAL A 188 -4.25 -0.56 8.25
CA VAL A 188 -4.45 -1.92 7.76
C VAL A 188 -4.20 -2.87 8.91
N LEU A 189 -5.14 -3.77 9.20
CA LEU A 189 -4.94 -4.88 10.14
C LEU A 189 -5.15 -6.19 9.38
N PHE A 190 -4.21 -7.11 9.46
CA PHE A 190 -4.27 -8.38 8.74
C PHE A 190 -3.72 -9.54 9.56
N ASP A 191 -4.16 -10.76 9.24
CA ASP A 191 -3.55 -11.99 9.75
C ASP A 191 -2.21 -12.22 9.03
N TYR A 192 -1.13 -12.35 9.79
CA TYR A 192 0.22 -12.48 9.24
C TYR A 192 0.40 -13.73 8.36
N TYR A 193 -0.31 -14.82 8.69
CA TYR A 193 -0.19 -16.09 7.97
C TYR A 193 -1.25 -16.24 6.87
N ASP A 194 -2.31 -15.41 6.89
CA ASP A 194 -3.32 -15.32 5.86
C ASP A 194 -3.71 -13.86 5.55
N PRO A 195 -2.87 -13.11 4.81
CA PRO A 195 -3.07 -11.68 4.56
C PRO A 195 -4.34 -11.33 3.77
N GLU A 196 -5.04 -12.32 3.21
CA GLU A 196 -6.36 -12.10 2.61
C GLU A 196 -7.42 -11.75 3.66
N GLN A 197 -7.23 -12.22 4.90
CA GLN A 197 -8.01 -11.83 6.06
C GLN A 197 -7.46 -10.51 6.62
N GLN A 198 -8.00 -9.40 6.11
CA GLN A 198 -7.55 -8.07 6.51
C GLN A 198 -8.69 -7.07 6.51
N VAL A 199 -8.66 -6.11 7.43
CA VAL A 199 -9.50 -4.91 7.40
C VAL A 199 -8.65 -3.70 7.06
N LYS A 200 -9.18 -2.84 6.20
CA LYS A 200 -8.55 -1.59 5.79
C LYS A 200 -9.49 -0.43 6.08
N THR A 201 -8.98 0.59 6.74
CA THR A 201 -9.73 1.81 7.04
C THR A 201 -8.82 3.03 6.88
N THR A 202 -9.41 4.21 6.77
CA THR A 202 -8.67 5.47 6.70
C THR A 202 -9.10 6.43 7.81
N TYR A 203 -8.24 7.35 8.21
CA TYR A 203 -8.59 8.41 9.16
C TYR A 203 -8.11 9.78 8.68
N THR A 204 -8.73 10.85 9.19
CA THR A 204 -8.44 12.25 8.86
C THR A 204 -8.44 13.09 10.13
N ALA A 205 -7.67 14.18 10.14
CA ALA A 205 -7.86 15.25 11.10
C ALA A 205 -9.18 16.01 10.82
N LYS A 206 -9.79 16.59 11.85
CA LYS A 206 -10.96 17.48 11.75
C LYS A 206 -10.53 18.88 11.32
N GLN A 207 -9.40 19.37 11.82
CA GLN A 207 -8.85 20.67 11.45
C GLN A 207 -8.20 20.61 10.08
N THR A 208 -8.76 21.37 9.14
CA THR A 208 -8.16 21.60 7.83
C THR A 208 -7.30 22.86 7.87
N ARG A 209 -6.10 22.80 7.30
CA ARG A 209 -5.21 23.96 7.13
C ARG A 209 -5.33 24.47 5.69
N SER A 210 -5.58 25.76 5.53
CA SER A 210 -5.63 26.37 4.20
C SER A 210 -4.22 26.61 3.65
N LEU A 211 -4.10 26.72 2.33
CA LEU A 211 -2.84 27.12 1.70
C LEU A 211 -2.36 28.49 2.18
N GLN A 212 -3.31 29.39 2.45
CA GLN A 212 -3.05 30.74 2.96
C GLN A 212 -2.45 30.69 4.37
N ASP A 213 -2.96 29.82 5.25
CA ASP A 213 -2.42 29.67 6.61
C ASP A 213 -1.03 29.03 6.60
N ALA A 214 -0.77 28.12 5.65
CA ALA A 214 0.50 27.42 5.52
C ALA A 214 1.62 28.29 4.93
N CYS A 215 1.32 29.11 3.90
CA CYS A 215 2.23 30.14 3.41
C CYS A 215 1.46 31.39 2.92
N PRO A 216 1.29 32.40 3.79
CA PRO A 216 0.59 33.64 3.43
C PRO A 216 1.26 34.41 2.29
N GLU A 217 2.60 34.40 2.25
CA GLU A 217 3.39 35.09 1.21
C GLU A 217 3.22 34.44 -0.16
N CYS A 218 3.08 33.12 -0.18
CA CYS A 218 3.07 32.35 -1.40
C CYS A 218 1.63 32.22 -1.98
N TRP A 219 0.59 32.28 -1.13
CA TRP A 219 -0.82 32.24 -1.51
C TRP A 219 -1.56 33.48 -0.95
N PRO A 220 -1.34 34.69 -1.50
CA PRO A 220 -2.06 35.87 -1.06
C PRO A 220 -3.57 35.73 -1.34
N ALA A 221 -4.40 36.24 -0.44
CA ALA A 221 -5.84 36.28 -0.64
C ALA A 221 -6.18 37.14 -1.86
N VAL A 222 -6.95 36.61 -2.80
CA VAL A 222 -7.51 37.41 -3.90
C VAL A 222 -8.57 38.32 -3.29
N GLU A 223 -8.29 39.63 -3.20
CA GLU A 223 -9.28 40.61 -2.76
C GLU A 223 -10.46 40.58 -3.74
N ALA A 224 -11.66 40.26 -3.23
CA ALA A 224 -12.88 40.09 -4.01
C ALA A 224 -13.51 41.41 -4.48
N ASN A 225 -12.69 42.34 -4.98
CA ASN A 225 -13.14 43.67 -5.36
C ASN A 225 -12.55 44.13 -6.69
N GLU A 226 -12.91 43.46 -7.79
CA GLU A 226 -12.99 44.12 -9.08
C GLU A 226 -13.92 43.37 -10.04
N LYS A 227 -14.95 44.09 -10.51
CA LYS A 227 -15.80 43.70 -11.63
C LYS A 227 -14.92 43.52 -12.87
N SER A 228 -14.43 42.31 -13.09
CA SER A 228 -13.73 41.93 -14.31
C SER A 228 -14.42 40.70 -14.90
N THR A 229 -15.02 40.94 -16.04
CA THR A 229 -15.67 39.99 -16.94
C THR A 229 -14.76 38.82 -17.30
N GLY A 230 -15.24 37.58 -17.15
CA GLY A 230 -14.97 36.53 -18.13
C GLY A 230 -14.04 35.37 -17.78
N ILE A 231 -13.74 35.10 -16.50
CA ILE A 231 -13.00 33.86 -16.14
C ILE A 231 -13.82 33.04 -15.14
N LEU A 232 -14.46 31.99 -15.65
CA LEU A 232 -15.02 30.91 -14.84
C LEU A 232 -13.89 30.33 -13.98
N SER A 233 -14.03 30.38 -12.66
CA SER A 233 -13.19 29.62 -11.75
C SER A 233 -13.40 28.13 -12.05
N VAL A 234 -12.45 27.54 -12.78
CA VAL A 234 -12.40 26.10 -12.96
C VAL A 234 -12.02 25.53 -11.60
N ARG A 235 -13.03 25.06 -10.86
CA ARG A 235 -12.82 24.15 -9.74
C ARG A 235 -12.23 22.88 -10.36
N ALA A 236 -10.91 22.78 -10.33
CA ALA A 236 -10.22 21.55 -10.66
C ALA A 236 -10.54 20.56 -9.54
N GLU A 237 -11.70 19.88 -9.64
CA GLU A 237 -11.86 18.59 -9.00
C GLU A 237 -10.84 17.68 -9.67
N ALA A 238 -9.66 17.57 -9.07
CA ALA A 238 -8.74 16.49 -9.35
C ALA A 238 -9.41 15.19 -8.88
N SER A 239 -10.35 14.69 -9.68
CA SER A 239 -10.73 13.29 -9.71
C SER A 239 -9.51 12.57 -10.27
N SER A 240 -8.58 12.23 -9.39
CA SER A 240 -7.47 11.36 -9.72
C SER A 240 -8.01 9.92 -9.81
N THR A 241 -8.76 9.61 -10.86
CA THR A 241 -8.71 8.26 -11.44
C THR A 241 -7.32 8.11 -12.07
N ILE A 242 -6.31 7.95 -11.22
CA ILE A 242 -4.99 7.45 -11.64
C ILE A 242 -5.19 5.96 -11.88
N SER A 243 -5.67 5.62 -13.07
CA SER A 243 -5.54 4.28 -13.63
C SER A 243 -4.07 4.07 -14.01
N GLY A 244 -3.21 4.06 -12.99
CA GLY A 244 -1.80 3.71 -13.11
C GLY A 244 -1.65 2.20 -13.16
N THR A 245 -2.36 1.53 -14.07
CA THR A 245 -2.17 0.11 -14.31
C THR A 245 -0.89 -0.07 -15.10
N LYS A 246 0.17 -0.53 -14.43
CA LYS A 246 1.37 -0.99 -15.11
C LYS A 246 1.29 -2.51 -15.19
N LEU A 247 1.27 -3.06 -16.40
CA LEU A 247 1.52 -4.49 -16.64
C LEU A 247 2.98 -4.68 -17.04
N HIS A 248 3.69 -5.56 -16.36
CA HIS A 248 5.05 -5.96 -16.71
C HIS A 248 5.06 -7.47 -16.92
N VAL A 249 5.58 -7.91 -18.06
CA VAL A 249 5.99 -9.30 -18.21
C VAL A 249 7.41 -9.39 -17.69
N ILE A 250 7.63 -10.24 -16.68
CA ILE A 250 8.95 -10.54 -16.14
C ILE A 250 9.28 -11.97 -16.49
N ILE A 251 10.44 -12.15 -17.11
CA ILE A 251 10.99 -13.47 -17.37
C ILE A 251 12.13 -13.72 -16.38
N LEU A 252 11.95 -14.74 -15.54
CA LEU A 252 12.91 -15.27 -14.58
C LEU A 252 13.35 -16.68 -14.99
N PHE A 253 14.50 -17.12 -14.48
CA PHE A 253 15.18 -18.33 -14.88
C PHE A 253 15.57 -19.17 -13.67
#